data_AF-A0A820Q1Z5-F1
#
_entry.id   AF-A0A820Q1Z5-F1
#
_cell.length_a   1.000
_cell.length_b   1.000
_cell.length_c   1.000
_cell.angle_alpha   90.00
_cell.angle_beta   90.00
_cell.angle_gamma   90.00
#
_symmetry.space_group_name_H-M   'P 1'
#
loop_
_entity.id
_entity.type
_entity.pdbx_description
1 polymer ?
#
loop_
_entity_poly.entity_id
_entity_poly.type
_entity_poly.pdbx_seq_one_letter_code
_entity_poly.pdbx_strand_id
1 'polypeptide(L)'
;NFLFANCDEVYKRESKTQANALENNNTEQNEENSQGTTTNVVVPNLKSLQFWHHFMYLLTCIISEDRERYSLVLNQFPSELNVGHISADTLWKLLSTDLKDHLEGECISIINTKIRQ
;
A
#
# COMPACT_ATOMS: atom_id res chain seq x y z
N ASN A 1 7.75 -3.72 6.22
CA ASN A 1 7.02 -2.58 5.63
C ASN A 1 5.57 -2.63 6.12
N PHE A 2 5.07 -1.59 6.83
CA PHE A 2 3.73 -1.60 7.46
C PHE A 2 2.61 -1.75 6.43
N LEU A 3 2.69 -0.99 5.33
CA LEU A 3 1.68 -0.99 4.29
C LEU A 3 1.57 -2.37 3.63
N PHE A 4 2.70 -3.03 3.43
CA PHE A 4 2.78 -4.35 2.83
C PHE A 4 2.10 -5.41 3.71
N ALA A 5 2.35 -5.37 5.02
CA ALA A 5 1.79 -6.34 5.97
C ALA A 5 0.28 -6.17 6.21
N ASN A 6 -0.25 -4.96 6.03
CA ASN A 6 -1.65 -4.63 6.33
C ASN A 6 -2.44 -4.17 5.08
N CYS A 7 -1.94 -4.48 3.88
CA CYS A 7 -2.42 -3.91 2.63
C CYS A 7 -3.93 -4.06 2.42
N ASP A 8 -4.47 -5.27 2.62
CA ASP A 8 -5.88 -5.53 2.38
C ASP A 8 -6.79 -4.82 3.38
N GLU A 9 -6.39 -4.71 4.65
CA GLU A 9 -7.15 -4.00 5.67
C GLU A 9 -7.16 -2.49 5.41
N VAL A 10 -5.98 -1.93 5.11
CA VAL A 10 -5.84 -0.51 4.81
C VAL A 10 -6.60 -0.16 3.53
N TYR A 11 -6.50 -0.98 2.48
CA TYR A 11 -7.22 -0.76 1.22
C TYR A 11 -8.74 -0.72 1.41
N LYS A 12 -9.29 -1.70 2.14
CA LYS A 12 -10.74 -1.75 2.42
C LYS A 12 -11.21 -0.54 3.22
N ARG A 13 -10.39 -0.03 4.14
CA ARG A 13 -10.71 1.15 4.93
C ARG A 13 -10.67 2.41 4.06
N GLU A 14 -9.61 2.60 3.30
CA GLU A 14 -9.44 3.78 2.43
C GLU A 14 -10.49 3.84 1.31
N SER A 15 -10.79 2.72 0.66
CA SER A 15 -11.78 2.68 -0.42
C SER A 15 -13.20 3.03 0.08
N LYS A 16 -13.57 2.56 1.28
CA LYS A 16 -14.82 2.94 1.95
C LYS A 16 -14.85 4.42 2.30
N THR A 17 -13.78 4.95 2.88
CA THR A 17 -13.70 6.39 3.21
C THR A 17 -13.85 7.25 1.96
N GLN A 18 -13.25 6.85 0.85
CA GLN A 18 -13.31 7.58 -0.42
C GLN A 18 -14.70 7.48 -1.07
N ALA A 19 -15.37 6.32 -1.00
CA ALA A 19 -16.77 6.16 -1.42
C ALA A 19 -17.71 7.05 -0.59
N ASN A 20 -17.55 7.06 0.75
CA ASN A 20 -18.36 7.88 1.64
C ASN A 20 -18.13 9.39 1.43
N ALA A 21 -16.92 9.81 1.02
CA ALA A 21 -16.65 11.20 0.67
C ALA A 21 -17.42 11.66 -0.59
N LEU A 22 -17.72 10.74 -1.51
CA LEU A 22 -18.49 10.99 -2.73
C LEU A 22 -20.02 10.93 -2.47
N GLU A 23 -20.46 10.13 -1.50
CA GLU A 23 -21.88 9.91 -1.16
C GLU A 23 -22.46 10.89 -0.11
N ASN A 24 -21.73 11.91 0.33
CA ASN A 24 -22.26 12.96 1.22
C ASN A 24 -23.28 13.93 0.54
N ASN A 25 -23.96 13.48 -0.52
CA ASN A 25 -25.27 13.95 -0.93
C ASN A 25 -26.26 12.77 -0.91
N ASN A 26 -26.82 12.52 0.28
CA ASN A 26 -27.95 11.64 0.62
C ASN A 26 -27.68 10.13 0.84
N THR A 27 -28.04 9.74 2.07
CA THR A 27 -28.71 8.50 2.50
C THR A 27 -27.86 7.56 3.33
N GLU A 28 -28.22 7.51 4.62
CA GLU A 28 -27.95 6.42 5.55
C GLU A 28 -28.27 5.06 4.90
N GLN A 29 -27.37 4.08 4.98
CA GLN A 29 -27.64 2.80 5.67
C GLN A 29 -26.61 1.69 5.41
N ASN A 30 -26.40 0.94 6.50
CA ASN A 30 -26.17 -0.50 6.62
C ASN A 30 -24.73 -1.05 6.67
N GLU A 31 -24.44 -1.46 7.91
CA GLU A 31 -23.54 -2.49 8.40
C GLU A 31 -23.37 -3.70 7.46
N GLU A 32 -22.11 -4.10 7.28
CA GLU A 32 -21.71 -5.51 7.39
C GLU A 32 -20.41 -5.58 8.20
N ASN A 33 -20.59 -5.79 9.50
CA ASN A 33 -19.54 -6.26 10.40
C ASN A 33 -19.42 -7.78 10.22
N SER A 34 -18.46 -8.21 9.42
CA SER A 34 -18.02 -9.62 9.36
C SER A 34 -16.58 -9.69 8.87
N GLN A 35 -15.65 -9.55 9.81
CA GLN A 35 -14.66 -10.60 10.08
C GLN A 35 -13.93 -10.21 11.37
N GLY A 36 -14.20 -10.96 12.44
CA GLY A 36 -13.56 -10.77 13.73
C GLY A 36 -12.04 -10.88 13.65
N THR A 37 -11.40 -10.10 14.51
CA THR A 37 -10.16 -10.41 15.23
C THR A 37 -9.76 -11.88 15.09
N THR A 38 -8.86 -12.15 14.15
CA THR A 38 -7.98 -13.29 14.27
C THR A 38 -6.57 -12.74 14.20
N THR A 39 -5.84 -12.88 15.29
CA THR A 39 -4.39 -12.74 15.40
C THR A 39 -3.65 -13.78 14.55
N ASN A 40 -4.04 -13.90 13.28
CA ASN A 40 -3.27 -14.55 12.25
C ASN A 40 -2.64 -13.42 11.45
N VAL A 41 -1.32 -13.29 11.51
CA VAL A 41 -0.57 -12.47 10.55
C VAL A 41 -0.95 -13.00 9.17
N VAL A 42 -1.86 -12.32 8.48
CA VAL A 42 -2.23 -12.67 7.10
C VAL A 42 -1.02 -12.34 6.27
N VAL A 43 -0.22 -13.35 5.95
CA VAL A 43 0.94 -13.18 5.09
C VAL A 43 0.40 -12.78 3.71
N PRO A 44 0.82 -11.64 3.15
CA PRO A 44 0.37 -11.19 1.85
C PRO A 44 0.60 -12.27 0.79
N ASN A 45 -0.42 -12.61 0.03
CA ASN A 45 -0.26 -13.54 -1.08
C ASN A 45 0.38 -12.81 -2.27
N LEU A 46 1.71 -12.90 -2.37
CA LEU A 46 2.50 -12.22 -3.40
C LEU A 46 2.28 -12.75 -4.81
N LYS A 47 1.65 -13.92 -4.96
CA LYS A 47 1.22 -14.48 -6.24
C LYS A 47 -0.14 -13.93 -6.68
N SER A 48 -0.84 -13.21 -5.80
CA SER A 48 -2.14 -12.60 -6.12
C SER A 48 -1.95 -11.24 -6.79
N LEU A 49 -2.45 -11.10 -8.01
CA LEU A 49 -2.49 -9.80 -8.71
C LEU A 49 -3.35 -8.77 -7.96
N GLN A 50 -4.35 -9.22 -7.20
CA GLN A 50 -5.22 -8.35 -6.40
C GLN A 50 -4.46 -7.64 -5.29
N PHE A 51 -3.53 -8.34 -4.62
CA PHE A 51 -2.67 -7.73 -3.62
C PHE A 51 -1.86 -6.57 -4.20
N TRP A 52 -1.22 -6.80 -5.35
CA TRP A 52 -0.42 -5.76 -6.02
C TRP A 52 -1.28 -4.57 -6.47
N HIS A 53 -2.53 -4.81 -6.91
CA HIS A 53 -3.47 -3.73 -7.19
C HIS A 53 -3.74 -2.89 -5.94
N HIS A 54 -4.18 -3.52 -4.84
CA HIS A 54 -4.46 -2.82 -3.58
C HIS A 54 -3.23 -2.04 -3.09
N PHE A 55 -2.04 -2.64 -3.17
CA PHE A 55 -0.80 -2.03 -2.73
C PHE A 55 -0.44 -0.79 -3.57
N MET A 56 -0.55 -0.90 -4.90
CA MET A 56 -0.31 0.22 -5.81
C MET A 56 -1.30 1.35 -5.58
N TYR A 57 -2.59 1.04 -5.38
CA TYR A 57 -3.60 2.05 -5.04
C TYR A 57 -3.20 2.81 -3.77
N LEU A 58 -2.84 2.10 -2.71
CA LEU A 58 -2.45 2.74 -1.45
C LEU A 58 -1.17 3.57 -1.58
N LEU A 59 -0.16 3.11 -2.34
CA LEU A 59 1.01 3.92 -2.64
C LEU A 59 0.63 5.23 -3.35
N THR A 60 -0.29 5.16 -4.33
CA THR A 60 -0.76 6.37 -5.01
C THR A 60 -1.54 7.29 -4.07
N CYS A 61 -2.31 6.76 -3.13
CA CYS A 61 -3.00 7.56 -2.12
C CYS A 61 -2.01 8.31 -1.21
N ILE A 62 -0.95 7.63 -0.74
CA ILE A 62 0.09 8.26 0.11
C ILE A 62 0.79 9.38 -0.65
N ILE A 63 1.24 9.12 -1.89
CA ILE A 63 1.91 10.14 -2.71
C ILE A 63 0.98 11.33 -2.97
N SER A 64 -0.30 11.08 -3.22
CA SER A 64 -1.30 12.14 -3.42
C SER A 64 -1.46 12.97 -2.15
N GLU A 65 -1.58 12.35 -0.98
CA GLU A 65 -1.71 13.04 0.30
C GLU A 65 -0.45 13.87 0.63
N ASP A 66 0.74 13.33 0.38
CA ASP A 66 2.01 14.03 0.55
C ASP A 66 2.12 15.27 -0.33
N ARG A 67 1.64 15.16 -1.57
CA ARG A 67 1.62 16.27 -2.52
C ARG A 67 0.56 17.32 -2.18
N GLU A 68 -0.63 16.91 -1.76
CA GLU A 68 -1.79 17.82 -1.65
C GLU A 68 -2.00 18.37 -0.26
N ARG A 69 -1.65 17.61 0.78
CA ARG A 69 -1.95 17.92 2.18
C ARG A 69 -0.68 18.28 2.94
N TYR A 70 0.34 17.43 2.91
CA TYR A 70 1.57 17.67 3.68
C TYR A 70 2.45 18.77 3.04
N SER A 71 2.49 18.87 1.72
CA SER A 71 3.23 19.93 1.03
C SER A 71 2.76 21.35 1.41
N LEU A 72 1.47 21.52 1.76
CA LEU A 72 0.94 22.82 2.19
C LEU A 72 1.48 23.25 3.56
N VAL A 73 1.68 22.29 4.45
CA VAL A 73 2.16 22.52 5.82
C VAL A 73 3.68 22.66 5.84
N LEU A 74 4.38 21.82 5.08
CA LEU A 74 5.84 21.75 5.01
C LEU A 74 6.43 22.63 3.90
N ASN A 75 5.93 23.86 3.76
CA ASN A 75 6.30 24.77 2.67
C ASN A 75 7.38 25.81 3.07
N GLN A 76 8.27 25.47 4.00
CA GLN A 76 9.30 26.40 4.52
C GLN A 76 10.44 26.65 3.53
N PHE A 77 10.69 25.70 2.62
CA PHE A 77 11.74 25.75 1.61
C PHE A 77 11.21 25.29 0.24
N PRO A 78 10.29 26.04 -0.40
CA PRO A 78 9.57 25.59 -1.60
C PRO A 78 10.48 25.27 -2.80
N SER A 79 11.66 25.89 -2.87
CA SER A 79 12.66 25.63 -3.92
C SER A 79 13.52 24.40 -3.67
N GLU A 80 13.64 23.97 -2.41
CA GLU A 80 14.55 22.90 -2.00
C GLU A 80 13.79 21.63 -1.58
N LEU A 81 12.51 21.77 -1.19
CA LEU A 81 11.70 20.70 -0.65
C LEU A 81 10.38 20.57 -1.41
N ASN A 82 10.21 19.42 -2.06
CA ASN A 82 8.92 18.99 -2.60
C ASN A 82 8.57 17.63 -1.98
N VAL A 83 7.64 17.65 -1.02
CA VAL A 83 7.29 16.46 -0.21
C VAL A 83 6.72 15.35 -1.09
N GLY A 84 5.83 15.67 -2.03
CA GLY A 84 5.27 14.70 -2.96
C GLY A 84 6.33 14.04 -3.86
N HIS A 85 7.30 14.81 -4.35
CA HIS A 85 8.40 14.28 -5.16
C HIS A 85 9.32 13.35 -4.35
N ILE A 86 9.74 13.79 -3.16
CA ILE A 86 10.62 12.99 -2.28
C ILE A 86 9.91 11.71 -1.84
N SER A 87 8.61 11.80 -1.51
CA SER A 87 7.79 10.64 -1.15
C SER A 87 7.72 9.63 -2.29
N ALA A 88 7.39 10.08 -3.51
CA ALA A 88 7.32 9.21 -4.68
C ALA A 88 8.65 8.49 -4.96
N ASP A 89 9.77 9.21 -4.95
CA ASP A 89 11.10 8.64 -5.17
C ASP A 89 11.47 7.63 -4.07
N THR A 90 11.19 7.95 -2.81
CA THR A 90 11.48 7.07 -1.67
C THR A 90 10.64 5.79 -1.71
N LEU A 91 9.32 5.93 -1.90
CA LEU A 91 8.41 4.79 -1.96
C LEU A 91 8.73 3.88 -3.15
N TRP A 92 9.06 4.45 -4.31
CA TRP A 92 9.47 3.68 -5.48
C TRP A 92 10.78 2.91 -5.25
N LYS A 93 11.78 3.52 -4.62
CA LYS A 93 13.05 2.86 -4.27
C LYS A 93 12.86 1.70 -3.31
N LEU A 94 12.03 1.89 -2.28
CA LEU A 94 11.71 0.84 -1.31
C LEU A 94 10.94 -0.32 -1.98
N LEU A 95 9.91 -0.01 -2.78
CA LEU A 95 9.18 -1.02 -3.56
C LEU A 95 10.11 -1.80 -4.50
N SER A 96 11.00 -1.10 -5.21
CA SER A 96 11.94 -1.73 -6.15
C SER A 96 12.89 -2.68 -5.43
N THR A 97 13.34 -2.30 -4.23
CA THR A 97 14.19 -3.14 -3.37
C THR A 97 13.42 -4.37 -2.89
N ASP A 98 12.22 -4.18 -2.34
CA ASP A 98 11.35 -5.26 -1.85
C ASP A 98 11.02 -6.27 -2.99
N LEU A 99 10.76 -5.78 -4.21
CA LEU A 99 10.52 -6.63 -5.39
C LEU A 99 11.76 -7.42 -5.80
N LYS A 100 12.92 -6.76 -5.83
CA LYS A 100 14.19 -7.42 -6.17
C LYS A 100 14.50 -8.53 -5.18
N ASP A 101 14.45 -8.23 -3.88
CA ASP A 101 14.76 -9.19 -2.82
C ASP A 101 13.80 -10.39 -2.84
N HIS A 102 12.51 -10.15 -3.10
CA HIS A 102 11.53 -11.22 -3.24
C HIS A 102 11.81 -12.13 -4.44
N LEU A 103 12.09 -11.55 -5.61
CA LEU A 103 12.36 -12.30 -6.84
C LEU A 103 13.68 -13.08 -6.77
N GLU A 104 14.71 -12.50 -6.18
CA GLU A 104 16.00 -13.18 -5.95
C GLU A 104 15.84 -14.34 -4.96
N GLY A 105 15.09 -14.13 -3.86
CA GLY A 105 14.80 -15.18 -2.88
C GLY A 105 14.03 -16.37 -3.46
N GLU A 106 13.00 -16.11 -4.28
CA GLU A 106 12.25 -17.16 -4.99
C GLU A 106 13.15 -17.93 -5.97
N CYS A 107 14.02 -17.25 -6.72
CA CYS A 107 14.99 -17.91 -7.60
C CYS A 107 15.93 -18.86 -6.83
N ILE A 108 16.47 -18.42 -5.69
CA ILE A 108 17.35 -19.25 -4.84
C ILE A 108 16.57 -20.47 -4.31
N SER A 109 15.31 -20.30 -3.91
CA SER A 109 14.44 -21.40 -3.47
C SER A 109 14.21 -22.44 -4.56
N ILE A 110 13.94 -22.00 -5.79
CA ILE A 110 13.73 -22.89 -6.95
C ILE A 110 15.01 -23.67 -7.28
N ILE A 111 16.17 -23.01 -7.29
CA ILE A 111 17.47 -23.65 -7.53
C ILE A 111 17.75 -24.71 -6.46
N ASN A 112 17.58 -24.36 -5.18
CA ASN A 112 17.78 -25.29 -4.07
C ASN A 112 16.85 -26.51 -4.14
N THR A 113 15.60 -26.31 -4.58
CA THR A 113 14.63 -27.40 -4.73
C THR A 113 15.00 -28.32 -5.90
N LYS A 114 15.46 -27.77 -7.02
CA LYS A 114 15.92 -28.54 -8.19
C LYS A 114 17.24 -29.28 -7.97
N ILE A 115 18.11 -28.80 -7.07
CA ILE A 115 19.36 -29.48 -6.71
C ILE A 115 19.11 -30.66 -5.74
N ARG A 116 18.03 -30.62 -4.97
CA ARG A 116 17.67 -31.67 -3.98
C ARG A 116 16.82 -32.81 -4.54
N GLN A 117 16.40 -32.75 -5.81
CA GLN A 117 15.71 -33.83 -6.53
C GLN A 117 16.66 -34.49 -7.53
#